data_AF-A0A954SKD2-F1
#
_entry.id   AF-A0A954SKD2-F1
#
_cell.length_a   1.000
_cell.length_b   1.000
_cell.length_c   1.000
_cell.angle_alpha   90.00
_cell.angle_beta   90.00
_cell.angle_gamma   90.00
#
_symmetry.space_group_name_H-M   'P 1'
#
loop_
_entity.id
_entity.type
_entity.pdbx_description
1 polymer ?
#
loop_
_entity_poly.entity_id
_entity_poly.type
_entity_poly.pdbx_seq_one_letter_code
_entity_poly.pdbx_strand_id
1 'polypeptide(L)'
;VEHRSQKEERFTEGLKSFFLRLQTTLNVIKARWEQRARAKEEAEQLERELNFFLQPLRDEFLVRQGSFRAFLTESLPNKIGEVVSDARATAAKTVRGYLRHLENAHWKTLQAAVRREGVFDGSRHINLPSDFAQAFEDPTAEAWSKTILKELRKHTKEYAEDCLSLVDKVVDWARSQGGRVQPRLIEAERDAISADTKHLSTVGKEAVDELRNKVKSRLFEEIEGPIRRRCKKFVNDNSHVGTGVKKRILQLFDELAEEAVQAAVTPARKVLSENYEVVQREISDAWKGHQDPLMSASKAIVTSHEDSVRRSDAKKRKSIIETIDAIFSESPCIEWDEYEHCELSEVGMSEIEEHHADHSAH
;
A
#
# COMPACT_ATOMS: atom_id res chain seq x y z
N VAL A 1 -16.17 69.66 57.94
CA VAL A 1 -17.03 68.47 57.78
C VAL A 1 -17.19 68.14 56.30
N GLU A 2 -17.59 69.10 55.45
CA GLU A 2 -17.68 68.94 53.98
C GLU A 2 -16.43 68.35 53.31
N HIS A 3 -15.23 68.80 53.69
CA HIS A 3 -13.99 68.31 53.07
C HIS A 3 -13.68 66.83 53.41
N ARG A 4 -14.23 66.28 54.50
CA ARG A 4 -14.17 64.84 54.81
C ARG A 4 -15.19 64.06 53.99
N SER A 5 -16.43 64.57 53.93
CA SER A 5 -17.51 63.99 53.11
C SER A 5 -17.10 63.85 51.63
N GLN A 6 -16.53 64.90 51.03
CA GLN A 6 -16.06 64.86 49.64
C GLN A 6 -14.89 63.89 49.42
N LYS A 7 -14.05 63.65 50.43
CA LYS A 7 -12.95 62.68 50.33
C LYS A 7 -13.48 61.25 50.40
N GLU A 8 -14.45 60.99 51.25
CA GLU A 8 -15.13 59.69 51.36
C GLU A 8 -15.90 59.37 50.07
N GLU A 9 -16.62 60.34 49.53
CA GLU A 9 -17.37 60.20 48.28
C GLU A 9 -16.44 59.88 47.09
N ARG A 10 -15.37 60.67 46.89
CA ARG A 10 -14.36 60.39 45.85
C ARG A 10 -13.67 59.05 46.03
N PHE A 11 -13.44 58.61 47.26
CA PHE A 11 -12.86 57.31 47.54
C PHE A 11 -13.84 56.19 47.18
N THR A 12 -15.12 56.32 47.54
CA THR A 12 -16.16 55.35 47.16
C THR A 12 -16.36 55.28 45.65
N GLU A 13 -16.38 56.41 44.95
CA GLU A 13 -16.49 56.47 43.49
C GLU A 13 -15.26 55.85 42.81
N GLY A 14 -14.07 56.11 43.34
CA GLY A 14 -12.83 55.48 42.90
C GLY A 14 -12.84 53.95 43.07
N LEU A 15 -13.32 53.45 44.21
CA LEU A 15 -13.50 52.02 44.46
C LEU A 15 -14.51 51.41 43.49
N LYS A 16 -15.67 52.06 43.30
CA LYS A 16 -16.71 51.63 42.36
C LYS A 16 -16.16 51.50 40.94
N SER A 17 -15.44 52.52 40.46
CA SER A 17 -14.81 52.51 39.14
C SER A 17 -13.77 51.39 39.00
N PHE A 18 -12.97 51.16 40.04
CA PHE A 18 -11.99 50.07 40.07
C PHE A 18 -12.64 48.69 39.99
N PHE A 19 -13.66 48.42 40.82
CA PHE A 19 -14.38 47.15 40.81
C PHE A 19 -15.10 46.89 39.48
N LEU A 20 -15.73 47.91 38.90
CA LEU A 20 -16.38 47.79 37.59
C LEU A 20 -15.38 47.43 36.49
N ARG A 21 -14.20 48.08 36.47
CA ARG A 21 -13.13 47.75 35.52
C ARG A 21 -12.61 46.34 35.73
N LEU A 22 -12.44 45.92 36.98
CA LEU A 22 -11.98 44.58 37.33
C LEU A 22 -13.00 43.51 36.90
N GLN A 23 -14.29 43.71 37.18
CA GLN A 23 -15.36 42.83 36.74
C GLN A 23 -15.46 42.75 35.20
N THR A 24 -15.39 43.88 34.51
CA THR A 24 -15.37 43.92 33.05
C THR A 24 -14.18 43.14 32.49
N THR A 25 -13.01 43.32 33.08
CA THR A 25 -11.79 42.60 32.69
C THR A 25 -11.93 41.09 32.93
N LEU A 26 -12.45 40.67 34.08
CA LEU A 26 -12.70 39.27 34.40
C LEU A 26 -13.74 38.64 33.47
N ASN A 27 -14.80 39.36 33.12
CA ASN A 27 -15.82 38.90 32.16
C ASN A 27 -15.24 38.73 30.76
N VAL A 28 -14.40 39.66 30.29
CA VAL A 28 -13.68 39.51 29.01
C VAL A 28 -12.74 38.31 29.04
N ILE A 29 -12.03 38.09 30.15
CA ILE A 29 -11.18 36.91 30.32
C ILE A 29 -12.03 35.64 30.28
N LYS A 30 -13.15 35.58 30.99
CA LYS A 30 -14.07 34.44 31.01
C LYS A 30 -14.60 34.14 29.60
N ALA A 31 -15.13 35.14 28.90
CA ALA A 31 -15.61 35.01 27.53
C ALA A 31 -14.52 34.53 26.56
N ARG A 32 -13.27 35.04 26.72
CA ARG A 32 -12.13 34.60 25.93
C ARG A 32 -11.75 33.14 26.18
N TRP A 33 -11.87 32.66 27.43
CA TRP A 33 -11.65 31.25 27.76
C TRP A 33 -12.80 30.33 27.33
N GLU A 34 -14.01 30.87 27.16
CA GLU A 34 -15.16 30.15 26.62
C GLU A 34 -15.08 29.96 25.09
N GLN A 35 -14.42 30.87 24.36
CA GLN A 35 -14.15 30.72 22.93
C GLN A 35 -13.21 29.53 22.66
N ARG A 36 -13.74 28.46 22.05
CA ARG A 36 -13.02 27.20 21.76
C ARG A 36 -12.09 27.27 20.54
N ALA A 37 -11.66 28.46 20.11
CA ALA A 37 -10.95 28.66 18.85
C ALA A 37 -9.46 28.27 18.89
N ARG A 38 -8.82 28.37 20.07
CA ARG A 38 -7.36 28.21 20.21
C ARG A 38 -6.83 26.86 19.70
N ALA A 39 -7.47 25.75 20.08
CA ALA A 39 -7.02 24.42 19.67
C ALA A 39 -7.04 24.24 18.14
N LYS A 40 -8.03 24.83 17.47
CA LYS A 40 -8.15 24.79 16.02
C LYS A 40 -7.09 25.66 15.34
N GLU A 41 -6.86 26.87 15.83
CA GLU A 41 -5.82 27.77 15.31
C GLU A 41 -4.41 27.17 15.44
N GLU A 42 -4.10 26.55 16.59
CA GLU A 42 -2.82 25.86 16.81
C GLU A 42 -2.68 24.64 15.89
N ALA A 43 -3.76 23.89 15.66
CA ALA A 43 -3.77 22.76 14.71
C ALA A 43 -3.58 23.21 13.26
N GLU A 44 -4.24 24.29 12.82
CA GLU A 44 -4.09 24.88 11.49
C GLU A 44 -2.68 25.46 11.25
N GLN A 45 -2.06 26.01 12.29
CA GLN A 45 -0.66 26.43 12.22
C GLN A 45 0.27 25.22 12.05
N LEU A 46 0.10 24.18 12.86
CA LEU A 46 0.88 22.95 12.76
C LEU A 46 0.71 22.29 11.39
N GLU A 47 -0.52 22.24 10.86
CA GLU A 47 -0.81 21.69 9.55
C GLU A 47 -0.09 22.45 8.44
N ARG A 48 -0.01 23.79 8.50
CA ARG A 48 0.74 24.60 7.53
C ARG A 48 2.24 24.33 7.59
N GLU A 49 2.82 24.31 8.79
CA GLU A 49 4.23 24.00 9.00
C GLU A 49 4.58 22.59 8.51
N LEU A 50 3.71 21.62 8.82
CA LEU A 50 3.86 20.23 8.42
C LEU A 50 3.72 20.04 6.92
N ASN A 51 2.74 20.69 6.27
CA ASN A 51 2.57 20.62 4.81
C ASN A 51 3.77 21.24 4.07
N PHE A 52 4.33 22.34 4.56
CA PHE A 52 5.55 22.93 4.00
C PHE A 52 6.73 21.96 4.06
N PHE A 53 6.88 21.24 5.17
CA PHE A 53 7.91 20.20 5.31
C PHE A 53 7.65 18.95 4.45
N LEU A 54 6.39 18.51 4.36
CA LEU A 54 5.98 17.29 3.64
C LEU A 54 6.03 17.42 2.13
N GLN A 55 5.81 18.62 1.59
CA GLN A 55 5.71 18.81 0.14
C GLN A 55 6.90 18.24 -0.65
N PRO A 56 8.17 18.57 -0.33
CA PRO A 56 9.31 17.96 -1.03
C PRO A 56 9.41 16.44 -0.85
N LEU A 57 8.98 15.90 0.31
CA LEU A 57 8.95 14.45 0.56
C LEU A 57 7.87 13.74 -0.25
N ARG A 58 6.72 14.39 -0.47
CA ARG A 58 5.65 13.88 -1.32
C ARG A 58 6.06 13.86 -2.79
N ASP A 59 6.75 14.90 -3.26
CA ASP A 59 7.28 14.92 -4.62
C ASP A 59 8.29 13.78 -4.84
N GLU A 60 9.21 13.59 -3.88
CA GLU A 60 10.15 12.46 -3.88
C GLU A 60 9.42 11.10 -3.87
N PHE A 61 8.39 10.96 -3.02
CA PHE A 61 7.56 9.76 -2.93
C PHE A 61 6.85 9.45 -4.26
N LEU A 62 6.22 10.44 -4.90
CA LEU A 62 5.48 10.26 -6.14
C LEU A 62 6.40 9.84 -7.29
N VAL A 63 7.62 10.39 -7.36
CA VAL A 63 8.62 9.95 -8.35
C VAL A 63 9.00 8.48 -8.12
N ARG A 64 9.26 8.08 -6.87
CA ARG A 64 9.60 6.69 -6.53
C ARG A 64 8.44 5.72 -6.81
N GLN A 65 7.22 6.13 -6.48
CA GLN A 65 6.01 5.37 -6.76
C GLN A 65 5.78 5.23 -8.28
N GLY A 66 6.00 6.30 -9.05
CA GLY A 66 5.92 6.28 -10.51
C GLY A 66 6.93 5.33 -11.14
N SER A 67 8.19 5.40 -10.67
CA SER A 67 9.27 4.47 -11.04
C SER A 67 8.89 3.00 -10.78
N PHE A 68 8.39 2.70 -9.58
CA PHE A 68 7.99 1.35 -9.21
C PHE A 68 6.80 0.86 -10.06
N ARG A 69 5.81 1.73 -10.32
CA ARG A 69 4.69 1.40 -11.22
C ARG A 69 5.18 1.11 -12.64
N ALA A 70 6.07 1.94 -13.19
CA ALA A 70 6.64 1.73 -14.52
C ALA A 70 7.42 0.40 -14.60
N PHE A 71 8.17 0.05 -13.55
CA PHE A 71 8.82 -1.25 -13.44
C PHE A 71 7.81 -2.41 -13.52
N LEU A 72 6.70 -2.32 -12.79
CA LEU A 72 5.64 -3.33 -12.82
C LEU A 72 4.94 -3.39 -14.19
N THR A 73 4.60 -2.26 -14.80
CA THR A 73 3.78 -2.26 -16.03
C THR A 73 4.58 -2.51 -17.30
N GLU A 74 5.84 -2.09 -17.35
CA GLU A 74 6.62 -2.08 -18.60
C GLU A 74 7.78 -3.09 -18.57
N SER A 75 8.58 -3.10 -17.51
CA SER A 75 9.82 -3.87 -17.48
C SER A 75 9.58 -5.37 -17.33
N LEU A 76 8.68 -5.76 -16.42
CA LEU A 76 8.44 -7.17 -16.12
C LEU A 76 7.77 -7.95 -17.25
N PRO A 77 6.73 -7.44 -17.96
CA PRO A 77 6.16 -8.16 -19.10
C PRO A 77 7.16 -8.44 -20.22
N ASN A 78 8.08 -7.51 -20.47
CA ASN A 78 9.18 -7.71 -21.43
C ASN A 78 10.12 -8.81 -20.95
N LYS A 79 10.47 -8.82 -19.66
CA LYS A 79 11.32 -9.84 -19.04
C LYS A 79 10.72 -11.25 -19.10
N ILE A 80 9.39 -11.38 -19.01
CA ILE A 80 8.71 -12.68 -19.18
C ILE A 80 8.98 -13.25 -20.57
N GLY A 81 8.93 -12.42 -21.62
CA GLY A 81 9.23 -12.85 -22.98
C GLY A 81 10.65 -13.39 -23.14
N GLU A 82 11.64 -12.68 -22.57
CA GLU A 82 13.04 -13.11 -22.55
C GLU A 82 13.21 -14.44 -21.80
N VAL A 83 12.62 -14.55 -20.60
CA VAL A 83 12.69 -15.74 -19.75
C VAL A 83 12.12 -16.97 -20.46
N VAL A 84 10.98 -16.84 -21.15
CA VAL A 84 10.40 -17.95 -21.92
C VAL A 84 11.30 -18.36 -23.08
N SER A 85 11.95 -17.40 -23.74
CA SER A 85 12.91 -17.68 -24.83
C SER A 85 14.13 -18.44 -24.32
N ASP A 86 14.68 -18.05 -23.17
CA ASP A 86 15.82 -18.73 -22.54
C ASP A 86 15.44 -20.12 -22.02
N ALA A 87 14.27 -20.24 -21.40
CA ALA A 87 13.72 -21.51 -20.95
C ALA A 87 13.50 -22.47 -22.12
N ARG A 88 13.00 -21.97 -23.26
CA ARG A 88 12.88 -22.73 -24.50
C ARG A 88 14.23 -23.25 -24.99
N ALA A 89 15.26 -22.42 -25.02
CA ALA A 89 16.60 -22.84 -25.45
C ALA A 89 17.18 -23.94 -24.54
N THR A 90 16.94 -23.80 -23.23
CA THR A 90 17.35 -24.79 -22.21
C THR A 90 16.57 -26.09 -22.36
N ALA A 91 15.25 -26.01 -22.49
CA ALA A 91 14.36 -27.14 -22.71
C ALA A 91 14.74 -27.92 -23.98
N ALA A 92 15.02 -27.22 -25.09
CA ALA A 92 15.48 -27.85 -26.32
C ALA A 92 16.78 -28.65 -26.11
N LYS A 93 17.72 -28.13 -25.32
CA LYS A 93 18.96 -28.86 -24.98
C LYS A 93 18.66 -30.09 -24.12
N THR A 94 17.79 -29.98 -23.12
CA THR A 94 17.39 -31.08 -22.24
C THR A 94 16.66 -32.19 -23.02
N VAL A 95 15.69 -31.82 -23.85
CA VAL A 95 14.94 -32.77 -24.69
C VAL A 95 15.89 -33.48 -25.67
N ARG A 96 16.79 -32.78 -26.35
CA ARG A 96 17.80 -33.43 -27.21
C ARG A 96 18.71 -34.37 -26.42
N GLY A 97 19.10 -34.01 -25.19
CA GLY A 97 19.86 -34.90 -24.31
C GLY A 97 19.09 -36.18 -24.00
N TYR A 98 17.81 -36.06 -23.65
CA TYR A 98 16.90 -37.18 -23.43
C TYR A 98 16.76 -38.07 -24.69
N LEU A 99 16.60 -37.47 -25.88
CA LEU A 99 16.51 -38.20 -27.14
C LEU A 99 17.79 -38.99 -27.48
N ARG A 100 18.98 -38.41 -27.23
CA ARG A 100 20.26 -39.15 -27.38
C ARG A 100 20.30 -40.38 -26.48
N HIS A 101 19.73 -40.30 -25.27
CA HIS A 101 19.62 -41.48 -24.42
C HIS A 101 18.64 -42.53 -24.96
N LEU A 102 17.63 -42.13 -25.73
CA LEU A 102 16.69 -43.06 -26.39
C LEU A 102 17.31 -43.73 -27.62
N GLU A 103 18.36 -43.17 -28.24
CA GLU A 103 19.09 -43.83 -29.33
C GLU A 103 19.64 -45.21 -28.93
N ASN A 104 20.01 -45.38 -27.66
CA ASN A 104 20.49 -46.64 -27.11
C ASN A 104 19.36 -47.63 -26.75
N ALA A 105 18.09 -47.20 -26.79
CA ALA A 105 16.98 -48.09 -26.50
C ALA A 105 16.79 -49.14 -27.62
N HIS A 106 16.24 -50.29 -27.22
CA HIS A 106 15.87 -51.34 -28.17
C HIS A 106 14.71 -50.87 -29.05
N TRP A 107 14.77 -51.14 -30.35
CA TRP A 107 13.81 -50.61 -31.32
C TRP A 107 12.36 -51.01 -31.04
N LYS A 108 12.12 -52.22 -30.48
CA LYS A 108 10.78 -52.67 -30.07
C LYS A 108 10.18 -51.79 -28.96
N THR A 109 11.01 -51.30 -28.03
CA THR A 109 10.58 -50.39 -26.96
C THR A 109 10.13 -49.05 -27.57
N LEU A 110 10.95 -48.50 -28.48
CA LEU A 110 10.63 -47.25 -29.19
C LEU A 110 9.35 -47.42 -30.03
N GLN A 111 9.20 -48.55 -30.72
CA GLN A 111 8.01 -48.88 -31.49
C GLN A 111 6.77 -48.99 -30.59
N ALA A 112 6.89 -49.63 -29.43
CA ALA A 112 5.80 -49.76 -28.48
C ALA A 112 5.35 -48.40 -27.93
N ALA A 113 6.29 -47.50 -27.65
CA ALA A 113 5.98 -46.12 -27.26
C ALA A 113 5.19 -45.40 -28.35
N VAL A 114 5.65 -45.44 -29.61
CA VAL A 114 4.94 -44.81 -30.74
C VAL A 114 3.53 -45.38 -30.93
N ARG A 115 3.36 -46.71 -30.82
CA ARG A 115 2.06 -47.38 -30.93
C ARG A 115 1.07 -46.99 -29.83
N ARG A 116 1.59 -46.64 -28.67
CA ARG A 116 0.85 -46.18 -27.50
C ARG A 116 0.93 -44.66 -27.35
N GLU A 117 0.93 -43.96 -28.49
CA GLU A 117 0.83 -42.50 -28.55
C GLU A 117 1.96 -41.73 -27.84
N GLY A 118 3.15 -42.33 -27.76
CA GLY A 118 4.33 -41.77 -27.09
C GLY A 118 4.56 -42.26 -25.67
N VAL A 119 3.75 -43.21 -25.17
CA VAL A 119 3.85 -43.73 -23.79
C VAL A 119 4.18 -45.23 -23.78
N PHE A 120 5.15 -45.66 -22.99
CA PHE A 120 5.48 -47.07 -22.80
C PHE A 120 5.88 -47.36 -21.37
N ASP A 121 5.08 -48.20 -20.71
CA ASP A 121 5.38 -48.79 -19.40
C ASP A 121 6.02 -50.16 -19.57
N GLY A 122 7.32 -50.25 -19.30
CA GLY A 122 8.09 -51.48 -19.35
C GLY A 122 9.41 -51.35 -18.57
N SER A 123 10.43 -52.13 -18.93
CA SER A 123 11.74 -52.05 -18.25
C SER A 123 12.40 -50.67 -18.32
N ARG A 124 12.08 -49.90 -19.38
CA ARG A 124 12.40 -48.50 -19.50
C ARG A 124 11.12 -47.74 -19.78
N HIS A 125 10.67 -46.95 -18.82
CA HIS A 125 9.52 -46.07 -18.99
C HIS A 125 9.87 -44.97 -20.00
N ILE A 126 8.99 -44.73 -20.97
CA ILE A 126 9.09 -43.64 -21.94
C ILE A 126 7.75 -42.94 -21.93
N ASN A 127 7.71 -41.64 -21.65
CA ASN A 127 6.49 -40.86 -21.72
C ASN A 127 6.80 -39.51 -22.38
N LEU A 128 6.85 -39.49 -23.71
CA LEU A 128 7.28 -38.30 -24.45
C LEU A 128 6.49 -37.04 -24.09
N PRO A 129 5.14 -37.08 -23.98
CA PRO A 129 4.38 -35.91 -23.53
C PRO A 129 4.81 -35.40 -22.16
N SER A 130 4.89 -36.28 -21.16
CA SER A 130 5.26 -35.89 -19.80
C SER A 130 6.72 -35.45 -19.70
N ASP A 131 7.62 -36.20 -20.32
CA ASP A 131 9.06 -35.95 -20.28
C ASP A 131 9.40 -34.63 -20.99
N PHE A 132 8.73 -34.32 -22.11
CA PHE A 132 8.92 -33.04 -22.82
C PHE A 132 8.29 -31.88 -22.08
N ALA A 133 7.09 -32.06 -21.51
CA ALA A 133 6.45 -31.05 -20.67
C ALA A 133 7.32 -30.73 -19.44
N GLN A 134 7.85 -31.74 -18.76
CA GLN A 134 8.74 -31.57 -17.61
C GLN A 134 10.05 -30.89 -17.99
N ALA A 135 10.64 -31.26 -19.13
CA ALA A 135 11.86 -30.63 -19.64
C ALA A 135 11.68 -29.12 -19.94
N PHE A 136 10.45 -28.65 -20.12
CA PHE A 136 10.11 -27.24 -20.27
C PHE A 136 9.65 -26.59 -18.95
N GLU A 137 8.91 -27.32 -18.11
CA GLU A 137 8.43 -26.87 -16.80
C GLU A 137 9.58 -26.44 -15.91
N ASP A 138 10.57 -27.32 -15.71
CA ASP A 138 11.67 -27.10 -14.76
C ASP A 138 12.49 -25.83 -15.08
N PRO A 139 12.99 -25.60 -16.32
CA PRO A 139 13.72 -24.37 -16.63
C PRO A 139 12.82 -23.12 -16.61
N THR A 140 11.54 -23.25 -16.94
CA THR A 140 10.61 -22.12 -16.90
C THR A 140 10.33 -21.68 -15.46
N ALA A 141 10.06 -22.64 -14.57
CA ALA A 141 9.85 -22.38 -13.14
C ALA A 141 11.12 -21.84 -12.48
N GLU A 142 12.28 -22.40 -12.82
CA GLU A 142 13.57 -21.93 -12.33
C GLU A 142 13.85 -20.48 -12.77
N ALA A 143 13.69 -20.18 -14.06
CA ALA A 143 13.93 -18.85 -14.59
C ALA A 143 12.94 -17.81 -14.05
N TRP A 144 11.66 -18.19 -13.87
CA TRP A 144 10.69 -17.34 -13.18
C TRP A 144 11.13 -17.02 -11.74
N SER A 145 11.54 -18.03 -10.97
CA SER A 145 11.97 -17.83 -9.59
C SER A 145 13.25 -17.02 -9.48
N LYS A 146 14.25 -17.27 -10.33
CA LYS A 146 15.58 -16.66 -10.23
C LYS A 146 15.67 -15.27 -10.85
N THR A 147 14.87 -15.01 -11.89
CA THR A 147 14.91 -13.75 -12.62
C THR A 147 13.75 -12.86 -12.21
N ILE A 148 12.52 -13.25 -12.56
CA ILE A 148 11.33 -12.39 -12.38
C ILE A 148 11.05 -12.11 -10.91
N LEU A 149 10.88 -13.15 -10.09
CA LEU A 149 10.52 -12.95 -8.69
C LEU A 149 11.65 -12.37 -7.86
N LYS A 150 12.90 -12.68 -8.20
CA LYS A 150 14.04 -12.08 -7.53
C LYS A 150 14.08 -10.58 -7.77
N GLU A 151 13.92 -10.14 -9.01
CA GLU A 151 13.87 -8.71 -9.36
C GLU A 151 12.65 -8.04 -8.74
N LEU A 152 11.48 -8.66 -8.81
CA LEU A 152 10.25 -8.15 -8.20
C LEU A 152 10.39 -7.96 -6.69
N ARG A 153 10.91 -8.98 -5.97
CA ARG A 153 11.16 -8.89 -4.52
C ARG A 153 12.20 -7.82 -4.19
N LYS A 154 13.26 -7.71 -5.00
CA LYS A 154 14.30 -6.69 -4.84
C LYS A 154 13.68 -5.29 -4.96
N HIS A 155 12.98 -4.99 -6.05
CA HIS A 155 12.38 -3.68 -6.27
C HIS A 155 11.25 -3.36 -5.29
N THR A 156 10.45 -4.36 -4.90
CA THR A 156 9.41 -4.17 -3.86
C THR A 156 10.05 -3.84 -2.52
N LYS A 157 11.16 -4.50 -2.17
CA LYS A 157 11.93 -4.21 -0.95
C LYS A 157 12.56 -2.83 -1.00
N GLU A 158 13.20 -2.45 -2.11
CA GLU A 158 13.78 -1.12 -2.31
C GLU A 158 12.70 -0.03 -2.17
N TYR A 159 11.54 -0.22 -2.81
CA TYR A 159 10.42 0.71 -2.69
C TYR A 159 9.88 0.81 -1.26
N ALA A 160 9.79 -0.30 -0.54
CA ALA A 160 9.37 -0.30 0.86
C ALA A 160 10.40 0.41 1.77
N GLU A 161 11.69 0.13 1.61
CA GLU A 161 12.77 0.80 2.33
C GLU A 161 12.78 2.30 2.04
N ASP A 162 12.50 2.67 0.80
CA ASP A 162 12.32 4.05 0.38
C ASP A 162 11.14 4.72 1.11
N CYS A 163 9.98 4.06 1.19
CA CYS A 163 8.83 4.57 1.94
C CYS A 163 9.14 4.72 3.43
N LEU A 164 9.79 3.73 4.04
CA LEU A 164 10.20 3.77 5.44
C LEU A 164 11.19 4.92 5.70
N SER A 165 12.14 5.15 4.78
CA SER A 165 13.08 6.25 4.92
C SER A 165 12.40 7.63 4.91
N LEU A 166 11.32 7.79 4.15
CA LEU A 166 10.54 9.02 4.11
C LEU A 166 9.70 9.19 5.38
N VAL A 167 9.09 8.11 5.89
CA VAL A 167 8.37 8.12 7.17
C VAL A 167 9.34 8.40 8.33
N ASP A 168 10.55 7.87 8.31
CA ASP A 168 11.59 8.13 9.31
C ASP A 168 11.94 9.63 9.37
N LYS A 169 12.03 10.33 8.22
CA LYS A 169 12.19 11.79 8.19
C LYS A 169 11.02 12.52 8.89
N VAL A 170 9.79 12.01 8.76
CA VAL A 170 8.61 12.57 9.45
C VAL A 170 8.66 12.28 10.95
N VAL A 171 9.11 11.09 11.36
CA VAL A 171 9.34 10.75 12.78
C VAL A 171 10.38 11.69 13.38
N ASP A 172 11.49 11.91 12.71
CA ASP A 172 12.56 12.80 13.18
C ASP A 172 12.08 14.25 13.27
N TRP A 173 11.32 14.72 12.28
CA TRP A 173 10.66 16.01 12.35
C TRP A 173 9.72 16.09 13.56
N ALA A 174 8.87 15.10 13.78
CA ALA A 174 7.94 15.07 14.91
C ALA A 174 8.66 15.08 16.26
N ARG A 175 9.79 14.38 16.39
CA ARG A 175 10.66 14.40 17.59
C ARG A 175 11.26 15.79 17.82
N SER A 176 11.63 16.51 16.75
CA SER A 176 12.18 17.87 16.85
C SER A 176 11.16 18.90 17.35
N GLN A 177 9.85 18.64 17.17
CA GLN A 177 8.76 19.50 17.67
C GLN A 177 8.52 19.35 19.19
N GLY A 178 9.24 18.45 19.86
CA GLY A 178 9.12 18.20 21.30
C GLY A 178 7.74 17.64 21.68
N GLY A 179 7.19 18.10 22.81
CA GLY A 179 5.92 17.61 23.34
C GLY A 179 4.66 17.94 22.51
N ARG A 180 4.81 18.64 21.37
CA ARG A 180 3.70 19.00 20.48
C ARG A 180 3.14 17.79 19.75
N VAL A 181 3.98 16.82 19.37
CA VAL A 181 3.58 15.65 18.58
C VAL A 181 3.87 14.38 19.37
N GLN A 182 2.98 13.38 19.29
CA GLN A 182 3.19 12.07 19.92
C GLN A 182 3.95 11.14 18.96
N PRO A 183 5.25 10.82 19.21
CA PRO A 183 6.04 10.03 18.27
C PRO A 183 5.51 8.61 18.05
N ARG A 184 4.85 8.05 19.08
CA ARG A 184 4.32 6.68 19.08
C ARG A 184 3.32 6.41 17.95
N LEU A 185 2.55 7.40 17.53
CA LEU A 185 1.57 7.22 16.44
C LEU A 185 2.25 7.03 15.08
N ILE A 186 3.34 7.75 14.84
CA ILE A 186 4.10 7.65 13.58
C ILE A 186 4.95 6.37 13.60
N GLU A 187 5.49 5.99 14.76
CA GLU A 187 6.16 4.69 14.95
C GLU A 187 5.22 3.52 14.65
N ALA A 188 3.94 3.60 15.03
CA ALA A 188 2.95 2.59 14.69
C ALA A 188 2.69 2.49 13.17
N GLU A 189 2.61 3.62 12.45
CA GLU A 189 2.45 3.63 10.99
C GLU A 189 3.68 3.05 10.28
N ARG A 190 4.88 3.39 10.78
CA ARG A 190 6.15 2.80 10.32
C ARG A 190 6.16 1.28 10.49
N ASP A 191 5.70 0.79 11.64
CA ASP A 191 5.63 -0.65 11.93
C ASP A 191 4.59 -1.35 11.04
N ALA A 192 3.47 -0.70 10.71
CA ALA A 192 2.48 -1.21 9.77
C ALA A 192 3.07 -1.39 8.35
N ILE A 193 3.74 -0.37 7.80
CA ILE A 193 4.42 -0.44 6.50
C ILE A 193 5.50 -1.54 6.50
N SER A 194 6.23 -1.68 7.62
CA SER A 194 7.22 -2.74 7.78
C SER A 194 6.59 -4.14 7.78
N ALA A 195 5.44 -4.31 8.43
CA ALA A 195 4.70 -5.56 8.45
C ALA A 195 4.22 -5.98 7.05
N ASP A 196 3.67 -5.03 6.28
CA ASP A 196 3.21 -5.28 4.91
C ASP A 196 4.36 -5.66 3.97
N THR A 197 5.52 -5.04 4.15
CA THR A 197 6.74 -5.43 3.43
C THR A 197 7.12 -6.89 3.67
N LYS A 198 6.98 -7.36 4.92
CA LYS A 198 7.22 -8.77 5.26
C LYS A 198 6.15 -9.67 4.66
N HIS A 199 4.88 -9.25 4.66
CA HIS A 199 3.80 -9.99 4.05
C HIS A 199 4.04 -10.23 2.54
N LEU A 200 4.44 -9.20 1.80
CA LEU A 200 4.75 -9.29 0.37
C LEU A 200 5.87 -10.30 0.05
N SER A 201 6.85 -10.45 0.96
CA SER A 201 7.90 -11.46 0.79
C SER A 201 7.37 -12.90 0.86
N THR A 202 6.26 -13.11 1.59
CA THR A 202 5.61 -14.42 1.75
C THR A 202 4.76 -14.76 0.55
N VAL A 203 3.95 -13.81 0.07
CA VAL A 203 3.11 -13.93 -1.15
C VAL A 203 3.94 -14.40 -2.34
N GLY A 204 5.14 -13.85 -2.50
CA GLY A 204 6.03 -14.24 -3.59
C GLY A 204 6.52 -15.68 -3.54
N LYS A 205 6.43 -16.41 -2.42
CA LYS A 205 6.80 -17.83 -2.34
C LYS A 205 5.64 -18.72 -2.77
N GLU A 206 4.44 -18.45 -2.28
CA GLU A 206 3.23 -19.22 -2.59
C GLU A 206 2.88 -19.14 -4.09
N ALA A 207 3.04 -17.96 -4.69
CA ALA A 207 2.85 -17.76 -6.12
C ALA A 207 3.79 -18.61 -7.01
N VAL A 208 4.99 -18.99 -6.53
CA VAL A 208 5.91 -19.88 -7.28
C VAL A 208 5.34 -21.27 -7.40
N ASP A 209 4.90 -21.83 -6.27
CA ASP A 209 4.46 -23.21 -6.19
C ASP A 209 3.16 -23.37 -6.97
N GLU A 210 2.25 -22.39 -6.87
CA GLU A 210 1.03 -22.36 -7.68
C GLU A 210 1.33 -22.21 -9.17
N LEU A 211 2.25 -21.32 -9.54
CA LEU A 211 2.69 -21.17 -10.93
C LEU A 211 3.23 -22.48 -11.49
N ARG A 212 4.10 -23.18 -10.75
CA ARG A 212 4.69 -24.44 -11.21
C ARG A 212 3.61 -25.45 -11.56
N ASN A 213 2.62 -25.61 -10.69
CA ASN A 213 1.49 -26.52 -10.92
C ASN A 213 0.62 -26.09 -12.13
N LYS A 214 0.36 -24.78 -12.29
CA LYS A 214 -0.41 -24.25 -13.43
C LYS A 214 0.33 -24.40 -14.76
N VAL A 215 1.63 -24.07 -14.79
CA VAL A 215 2.51 -24.20 -15.96
C VAL A 215 2.57 -25.67 -16.36
N LYS A 216 2.84 -26.58 -15.42
CA LYS A 216 2.87 -28.02 -15.66
C LYS A 216 1.59 -28.51 -16.32
N SER A 217 0.44 -28.22 -15.72
CA SER A 217 -0.85 -28.71 -16.19
C SER A 217 -1.17 -28.21 -17.60
N ARG A 218 -1.01 -26.90 -17.85
CA ARG A 218 -1.30 -26.30 -19.16
C ARG A 218 -0.27 -26.67 -20.24
N LEU A 219 1.01 -26.75 -19.90
CA LEU A 219 2.04 -27.20 -20.85
C LEU A 219 1.83 -28.64 -21.24
N PHE A 220 1.47 -29.49 -20.28
CA PHE A 220 1.18 -30.89 -20.56
C PHE A 220 0.04 -31.02 -21.57
N GLU A 221 -1.09 -30.34 -21.34
CA GLU A 221 -2.24 -30.35 -22.26
C GLU A 221 -1.87 -29.90 -23.69
N GLU A 222 -1.08 -28.82 -23.80
CA GLU A 222 -0.70 -28.23 -25.10
C GLU A 222 0.37 -29.04 -25.84
N ILE A 223 1.26 -29.72 -25.13
CA ILE A 223 2.32 -30.57 -25.72
C ILE A 223 1.78 -31.95 -26.08
N GLU A 224 0.88 -32.50 -25.27
CA GLU A 224 0.37 -33.85 -25.40
C GLU A 224 -0.42 -34.06 -26.71
N GLY A 225 -1.32 -33.13 -27.05
CA GLY A 225 -2.16 -33.23 -28.23
C GLY A 225 -1.39 -33.39 -29.55
N PRO A 226 -0.44 -32.49 -29.88
CA PRO A 226 0.42 -32.61 -31.06
C PRO A 226 1.20 -33.93 -31.11
N ILE A 227 1.84 -34.34 -30.00
CA ILE A 227 2.62 -35.58 -29.93
C ILE A 227 1.74 -36.80 -30.23
N ARG A 228 0.61 -36.93 -29.52
CA ARG A 228 -0.31 -38.07 -29.71
C ARG A 228 -0.80 -38.16 -31.16
N ARG A 229 -1.17 -37.01 -31.76
CA ARG A 229 -1.65 -36.96 -33.16
C ARG A 229 -0.58 -37.40 -34.16
N ARG A 230 0.65 -36.92 -34.02
CA ARG A 230 1.78 -37.28 -34.90
C ARG A 230 2.19 -38.75 -34.73
N CYS A 231 2.22 -39.27 -33.49
CA CYS A 231 2.43 -40.70 -33.25
C CYS A 231 1.34 -41.56 -33.89
N LYS A 232 0.06 -41.20 -33.73
CA LYS A 232 -1.08 -41.90 -34.38
C LYS A 232 -0.93 -41.91 -35.91
N LYS A 233 -0.65 -40.76 -36.50
CA LYS A 233 -0.44 -40.63 -37.95
C LYS A 233 0.70 -41.56 -38.42
N PHE A 234 1.84 -41.54 -37.73
CA PHE A 234 2.98 -42.40 -38.04
C PHE A 234 2.65 -43.90 -37.96
N VAL A 235 1.78 -44.30 -37.02
CA VAL A 235 1.29 -45.67 -36.91
C VAL A 235 0.37 -46.02 -38.08
N ASN A 236 -0.61 -45.17 -38.37
CA ASN A 236 -1.58 -45.35 -39.46
C ASN A 236 -0.91 -45.44 -40.83
N ASP A 237 0.16 -44.66 -41.04
CA ASP A 237 0.96 -44.67 -42.27
C ASP A 237 1.88 -45.91 -42.38
N ASN A 238 1.80 -46.85 -41.42
CA ASN A 238 2.66 -48.04 -41.32
C ASN A 238 4.18 -47.74 -41.27
N SER A 239 4.57 -46.50 -41.00
CA SER A 239 5.98 -46.06 -40.94
C SER A 239 6.77 -46.70 -39.79
N HIS A 240 6.05 -47.29 -38.84
CA HIS A 240 6.56 -47.97 -37.65
C HIS A 240 6.95 -49.45 -37.88
N VAL A 241 6.98 -49.95 -39.12
CA VAL A 241 7.38 -51.33 -39.47
C VAL A 241 8.44 -51.32 -40.59
N GLY A 242 9.20 -52.40 -40.73
CA GLY A 242 10.14 -52.61 -41.85
C GLY A 242 11.60 -52.28 -41.53
N THR A 243 12.47 -52.41 -42.55
CA THR A 243 13.89 -52.10 -42.43
C THR A 243 14.10 -50.61 -42.13
N GLY A 244 15.07 -50.29 -41.26
CA GLY A 244 15.37 -48.91 -40.85
C GLY A 244 14.35 -48.25 -39.91
N VAL A 245 13.39 -49.01 -39.35
CA VAL A 245 12.33 -48.47 -38.48
C VAL A 245 12.87 -47.65 -37.30
N LYS A 246 13.98 -48.08 -36.69
CA LYS A 246 14.59 -47.39 -35.55
C LYS A 246 14.97 -45.94 -35.93
N LYS A 247 15.60 -45.75 -37.09
CA LYS A 247 16.02 -44.44 -37.56
C LYS A 247 14.83 -43.52 -37.81
N ARG A 248 13.74 -44.05 -38.42
CA ARG A 248 12.51 -43.29 -38.66
C ARG A 248 11.81 -42.88 -37.36
N ILE A 249 11.79 -43.75 -36.34
CA ILE A 249 11.19 -43.41 -35.04
C ILE A 249 12.00 -42.33 -34.33
N LEU A 250 13.34 -42.43 -34.34
CA LEU A 250 14.19 -41.40 -33.75
C LEU A 250 14.02 -40.06 -34.46
N GLN A 251 13.96 -40.07 -35.80
CA GLN A 251 13.65 -38.86 -36.58
C GLN A 251 12.28 -38.25 -36.22
N LEU A 252 11.24 -39.09 -36.08
CA LEU A 252 9.94 -38.62 -35.59
C LEU A 252 10.07 -37.97 -34.22
N PHE A 253 10.85 -38.53 -33.30
CA PHE A 253 11.04 -37.97 -31.96
C PHE A 253 11.78 -36.63 -31.99
N ASP A 254 12.77 -36.46 -32.87
CA ASP A 254 13.46 -35.19 -33.08
C ASP A 254 12.48 -34.11 -33.60
N GLU A 255 11.68 -34.45 -34.61
CA GLU A 255 10.65 -33.54 -35.14
C GLU A 255 9.60 -33.17 -34.07
N LEU A 256 9.17 -34.15 -33.28
CA LEU A 256 8.24 -33.95 -32.17
C LEU A 256 8.82 -33.07 -31.07
N ALA A 257 10.11 -33.18 -30.78
CA ALA A 257 10.78 -32.35 -29.79
C ALA A 257 10.79 -30.88 -30.22
N GLU A 258 11.10 -30.59 -31.48
CA GLU A 258 11.05 -29.21 -31.99
C GLU A 258 9.64 -28.65 -31.98
N GLU A 259 8.66 -29.44 -32.43
CA GLU A 259 7.24 -29.07 -32.44
C GLU A 259 6.72 -28.82 -31.02
N ALA A 260 7.02 -29.71 -30.07
CA ALA A 260 6.62 -29.59 -28.67
C ALA A 260 7.24 -28.36 -27.99
N VAL A 261 8.55 -28.13 -28.18
CA VAL A 261 9.23 -26.96 -27.62
C VAL A 261 8.67 -25.67 -28.19
N GLN A 262 8.32 -25.63 -29.48
CA GLN A 262 7.70 -24.47 -30.11
C GLN A 262 6.25 -24.26 -29.64
N ALA A 263 5.47 -25.33 -29.51
CA ALA A 263 4.09 -25.30 -29.03
C ALA A 263 4.00 -24.82 -27.57
N ALA A 264 5.00 -25.14 -26.75
CA ALA A 264 5.06 -24.75 -25.33
C ALA A 264 5.27 -23.25 -25.08
N VAL A 265 5.84 -22.50 -26.03
CA VAL A 265 6.21 -21.08 -25.85
C VAL A 265 5.00 -20.20 -25.55
N THR A 266 3.96 -20.29 -26.37
CA THR A 266 2.77 -19.43 -26.24
C THR A 266 1.99 -19.71 -24.94
N PRO A 267 1.70 -20.98 -24.59
CA PRO A 267 1.07 -21.31 -23.32
C PRO A 267 1.92 -20.89 -22.12
N ALA A 268 3.25 -21.12 -22.14
CA ALA A 268 4.13 -20.69 -21.06
C ALA A 268 4.08 -19.18 -20.85
N ARG A 269 4.19 -18.40 -21.93
CA ARG A 269 4.09 -16.94 -21.87
C ARG A 269 2.75 -16.50 -21.28
N LYS A 270 1.64 -17.07 -21.76
CA LYS A 270 0.29 -16.78 -21.27
C LYS A 270 0.17 -17.08 -19.77
N VAL A 271 0.62 -18.25 -19.31
CA VAL A 271 0.55 -18.65 -17.90
C VAL A 271 1.40 -17.74 -17.02
N LEU A 272 2.61 -17.40 -17.45
CA LEU A 272 3.48 -16.49 -16.69
C LEU A 272 2.87 -15.09 -16.62
N SER A 273 2.30 -14.58 -17.72
CA SER A 273 1.61 -13.29 -17.72
C SER A 273 0.37 -13.28 -16.83
N GLU A 274 -0.48 -14.30 -16.86
CA GLU A 274 -1.66 -14.38 -15.98
C GLU A 274 -1.27 -14.44 -14.50
N ASN A 275 -0.25 -15.24 -14.14
CA ASN A 275 0.23 -15.29 -12.75
C ASN A 275 0.95 -14.00 -12.37
N TYR A 276 1.65 -13.35 -13.30
CA TYR A 276 2.21 -12.03 -13.08
C TYR A 276 1.12 -11.01 -12.70
N GLU A 277 0.01 -10.98 -13.44
CA GLU A 277 -1.11 -10.08 -13.16
C GLU A 277 -1.77 -10.35 -11.80
N VAL A 278 -1.78 -11.60 -11.33
CA VAL A 278 -2.23 -11.94 -9.96
C VAL A 278 -1.28 -11.32 -8.93
N VAL A 279 0.02 -11.60 -9.04
CA VAL A 279 1.03 -11.09 -8.10
C VAL A 279 1.07 -9.55 -8.13
N GLN A 280 0.98 -8.94 -9.31
CA GLN A 280 0.94 -7.49 -9.48
C GLN A 280 -0.28 -6.88 -8.78
N ARG A 281 -1.45 -7.53 -8.88
CA ARG A 281 -2.67 -7.09 -8.17
C ARG A 281 -2.51 -7.22 -6.67
N GLU A 282 -2.00 -8.34 -6.17
CA GLU A 282 -1.76 -8.53 -4.73
C GLU A 282 -0.78 -7.50 -4.16
N ILE A 283 0.32 -7.22 -4.88
CA ILE A 283 1.24 -6.14 -4.52
C ILE A 283 0.49 -4.81 -4.51
N SER A 284 -0.25 -4.50 -5.57
CA SER A 284 -0.98 -3.24 -5.67
C SER A 284 -2.03 -3.08 -4.57
N ASP A 285 -2.71 -4.17 -4.21
CA ASP A 285 -3.76 -4.20 -3.18
C ASP A 285 -3.18 -4.04 -1.77
N ALA A 286 -2.05 -4.69 -1.47
CA ALA A 286 -1.32 -4.45 -0.22
C ALA A 286 -0.94 -2.97 -0.08
N TRP A 287 -0.49 -2.35 -1.18
CA TRP A 287 -0.12 -0.93 -1.18
C TRP A 287 -1.31 0.04 -1.27
N LYS A 288 -2.54 -0.42 -1.56
CA LYS A 288 -3.72 0.48 -1.58
C LYS A 288 -3.99 1.12 -0.22
N GLY A 289 -3.73 0.41 0.87
CA GLY A 289 -3.83 0.95 2.23
C GLY A 289 -2.80 2.06 2.52
N HIS A 290 -1.72 2.10 1.74
CA HIS A 290 -0.57 2.98 1.93
C HIS A 290 -0.28 3.84 0.69
N GLN A 291 -1.32 4.28 -0.04
CA GLN A 291 -1.13 5.10 -1.24
C GLN A 291 -0.38 6.40 -0.97
N ASP A 292 -0.57 6.99 0.23
CA ASP A 292 0.14 8.17 0.69
C ASP A 292 0.37 8.08 2.21
N PRO A 293 1.45 7.39 2.64
CA PRO A 293 1.77 7.23 4.07
C PRO A 293 2.12 8.57 4.73
N LEU A 294 2.58 9.56 3.95
CA LEU A 294 2.91 10.90 4.43
C LEU A 294 1.65 11.70 4.76
N MET A 295 0.59 11.59 3.96
CA MET A 295 -0.72 12.16 4.27
C MET A 295 -1.38 11.49 5.48
N SER A 296 -1.30 10.16 5.58
CA SER A 296 -1.79 9.40 6.73
C SER A 296 -1.11 9.89 8.02
N ALA A 297 0.23 9.92 8.03
CA ALA A 297 1.02 10.44 9.14
C ALA A 297 0.69 11.90 9.45
N SER A 298 0.55 12.76 8.43
CA SER A 298 0.20 14.16 8.60
C SER A 298 -1.13 14.34 9.35
N LYS A 299 -2.17 13.67 8.87
CA LYS A 299 -3.50 13.71 9.50
C LYS A 299 -3.44 13.19 10.93
N ALA A 300 -2.74 12.08 11.17
CA ALA A 300 -2.58 11.52 12.50
C ALA A 300 -1.89 12.50 13.47
N ILE A 301 -0.84 13.20 13.01
CA ILE A 301 -0.12 14.22 13.79
C ILE A 301 -1.04 15.39 14.14
N VAL A 302 -1.72 15.96 13.14
CA VAL A 302 -2.60 17.13 13.34
C VAL A 302 -3.77 16.79 14.25
N THR A 303 -4.48 15.69 13.99
CA THR A 303 -5.61 15.25 14.82
C THR A 303 -5.17 14.92 16.25
N SER A 304 -4.03 14.24 16.42
CA SER A 304 -3.50 13.96 17.76
C SER A 304 -3.09 15.22 18.52
N HIS A 305 -2.55 16.22 17.81
CA HIS A 305 -2.17 17.49 18.41
C HIS A 305 -3.40 18.29 18.83
N GLU A 306 -4.38 18.44 17.94
CA GLU A 306 -5.65 19.12 18.20
C GLU A 306 -6.34 18.51 19.42
N ASP A 307 -6.40 17.17 19.49
CA ASP A 307 -6.98 16.47 20.64
C ASP A 307 -6.23 16.73 21.94
N SER A 308 -4.89 16.76 21.89
CA SER A 308 -4.04 17.03 23.06
C SER A 308 -4.27 18.46 23.58
N VAL A 309 -4.26 19.45 22.68
CA VAL A 309 -4.51 20.86 23.01
C VAL A 309 -5.93 21.02 23.53
N ARG A 310 -6.93 20.43 22.88
CA ARG A 310 -8.33 20.46 23.32
C ARG A 310 -8.52 19.92 24.74
N ARG A 311 -7.85 18.81 25.10
CA ARG A 311 -7.90 18.25 26.46
C ARG A 311 -7.19 19.13 27.48
N SER A 312 -6.00 19.65 27.13
CA SER A 312 -5.23 20.57 27.97
C SER A 312 -6.00 21.86 28.25
N ASP A 313 -6.58 22.46 27.20
CA ASP A 313 -7.40 23.66 27.28
C ASP A 313 -8.69 23.41 28.04
N ALA A 314 -9.35 22.25 27.87
CA ALA A 314 -10.53 21.92 28.68
C ALA A 314 -10.20 21.90 30.18
N LYS A 315 -9.03 21.36 30.56
CA LYS A 315 -8.55 21.32 31.95
C LYS A 315 -8.20 22.71 32.47
N LYS A 316 -7.44 23.51 31.70
CA LYS A 316 -7.06 24.88 32.07
C LYS A 316 -8.27 25.81 32.16
N ARG A 317 -9.18 25.74 31.17
CA ARG A 317 -10.43 26.47 31.14
C ARG A 317 -11.26 26.20 32.38
N LYS A 318 -11.45 24.92 32.74
CA LYS A 318 -12.18 24.54 33.96
C LYS A 318 -11.56 25.20 35.20
N SER A 319 -10.24 25.07 35.37
CA SER A 319 -9.52 25.66 36.52
C SER A 319 -9.61 27.19 36.57
N ILE A 320 -9.53 27.87 35.42
CA ILE A 320 -9.58 29.33 35.35
C ILE A 320 -11.00 29.84 35.58
N ILE A 321 -12.02 29.19 35.00
CA ILE A 321 -13.42 29.55 35.25
C ILE A 321 -13.75 29.35 36.73
N GLU A 322 -13.35 28.23 37.34
CA GLU A 322 -13.50 28.00 38.79
C GLU A 322 -12.83 29.10 39.62
N THR A 323 -11.65 29.57 39.20
CA THR A 323 -10.93 30.65 39.90
C THR A 323 -11.65 32.00 39.74
N ILE A 324 -12.14 32.31 38.54
CA ILE A 324 -12.89 33.54 38.27
C ILE A 324 -14.21 33.54 39.04
N ASP A 325 -14.92 32.41 39.05
CA ASP A 325 -16.17 32.25 39.79
C ASP A 325 -15.93 32.33 41.31
N ALA A 326 -14.81 31.79 41.82
CA ALA A 326 -14.40 31.96 43.21
C ALA A 326 -14.15 33.44 43.54
N ILE A 327 -13.40 34.18 42.69
CA ILE A 327 -13.16 35.62 42.86
C ILE A 327 -14.49 36.39 42.85
N PHE A 328 -15.42 36.05 41.96
CA PHE A 328 -16.76 36.67 41.96
C PHE A 328 -17.57 36.34 43.21
N SER A 329 -17.46 35.13 43.76
CA SER A 329 -18.17 34.74 44.99
C SER A 329 -17.59 35.37 46.26
N GLU A 330 -16.27 35.63 46.29
CA GLU A 330 -15.58 36.27 47.41
C GLU A 330 -15.56 37.80 47.32
N SER A 331 -15.81 38.34 46.12
CA SER A 331 -15.92 39.80 45.94
C SER A 331 -17.13 40.30 46.75
N PRO A 332 -16.96 41.33 47.60
CA PRO A 332 -18.08 41.88 48.33
C PRO A 332 -19.15 42.29 47.34
N CYS A 333 -20.35 41.73 47.48
CA CYS A 333 -21.54 42.33 46.89
C CYS A 333 -21.61 43.73 47.48
N ILE A 334 -21.08 44.70 46.75
CA ILE A 334 -21.45 46.08 46.93
C ILE A 334 -22.94 46.04 46.62
N GLU A 335 -23.78 46.01 47.66
CA GLU A 335 -25.17 46.38 47.55
C GLU A 335 -25.12 47.79 47.01
N TRP A 336 -25.23 47.90 45.69
CA TRP A 336 -25.47 49.15 45.04
C TRP A 336 -26.88 49.49 45.52
N ASP A 337 -26.98 50.24 46.61
CA ASP A 337 -28.22 50.91 46.99
C ASP A 337 -28.83 51.41 45.70
N GLU A 338 -30.09 51.02 45.48
CA GLU A 338 -30.93 51.21 44.29
C GLU A 338 -31.11 52.71 43.95
N TYR A 339 -30.01 53.45 43.81
CA TYR A 339 -30.00 54.82 43.34
C TYR A 339 -30.15 54.78 41.83
N GLU A 340 -31.44 54.78 41.48
CA GLU A 340 -32.01 55.06 40.18
C GLU A 340 -31.66 54.02 39.13
N HIS A 341 -32.62 53.11 38.92
CA HIS A 341 -32.97 52.63 37.60
C HIS A 341 -32.99 53.81 36.62
N CYS A 342 -31.84 54.09 36.00
CA CYS A 342 -31.77 54.85 34.77
C CYS A 342 -32.56 54.03 33.75
N GLU A 343 -33.73 54.53 33.38
CA GLU A 343 -34.62 54.08 32.30
C GLU A 343 -33.87 54.06 30.95
N LEU A 344 -32.92 53.14 30.78
CA LEU A 344 -32.25 52.88 29.49
C LEU A 344 -32.76 51.58 28.84
N SER A 345 -33.83 50.98 29.38
CA SER A 345 -34.62 49.99 28.66
C SER A 345 -35.65 50.72 27.79
N GLU A 346 -35.31 51.09 26.55
CA GLU A 346 -36.23 50.97 25.41
C GLU A 346 -35.71 51.51 24.06
N VAL A 347 -34.59 52.24 23.99
CA VAL A 347 -34.14 52.76 22.69
C VAL A 347 -33.12 51.82 22.03
N GLY A 348 -33.62 50.89 21.22
CA GLY A 348 -32.92 50.50 19.98
C GLY A 348 -32.26 49.11 19.91
N MET A 349 -32.93 48.02 20.28
CA MET A 349 -32.53 46.66 19.85
C MET A 349 -33.41 46.05 18.73
N SER A 350 -34.30 46.81 18.10
CA SER A 350 -35.27 46.27 17.13
C SER A 350 -34.82 46.24 15.66
N GLU A 351 -33.56 46.48 15.29
CA GLU A 351 -33.18 46.60 13.87
C GLU A 351 -31.94 45.79 13.41
N ILE A 352 -31.51 44.74 14.13
CA ILE A 352 -30.42 43.86 13.63
C ILE A 352 -30.83 42.38 13.66
N GLU A 353 -32.00 42.05 13.12
CA GLU A 353 -32.43 40.66 12.87
C GLU A 353 -32.92 40.39 11.43
N GLU A 354 -32.66 41.27 10.46
CA GLU A 354 -32.90 40.99 9.04
C GLU A 354 -31.63 41.24 8.22
N HIS A 355 -30.75 40.24 8.11
CA HIS A 355 -29.88 39.99 6.92
C HIS A 355 -28.88 38.86 7.18
N HIS A 356 -29.35 37.62 7.41
CA HIS A 356 -28.53 36.43 7.16
C HIS A 356 -29.43 35.24 6.80
N ALA A 357 -30.20 35.40 5.73
CA ALA A 357 -30.87 34.30 5.05
C ALA A 357 -30.73 34.50 3.53
N ASP A 358 -29.50 34.41 3.02
CA ASP A 358 -29.28 34.01 1.63
C ASP A 358 -27.80 33.74 1.38
N HIS A 359 -27.44 32.45 1.35
CA HIS A 359 -26.45 31.85 0.44
C HIS A 359 -26.19 30.40 0.86
N SER A 360 -27.12 29.54 0.47
CA SER A 360 -26.88 28.10 0.30
C SER A 360 -27.61 27.64 -0.95
N ALA A 361 -27.00 27.94 -2.10
CA ALA A 361 -27.24 27.27 -3.36
C ALA A 361 -26.01 27.49 -4.26
N HIS A 362 -25.04 26.57 -4.19
CA HIS A 362 -24.45 25.91 -5.36
C HIS A 362 -23.49 24.79 -4.97
#